data_AF-A0A354IYF4-F1
#
_entry.id   AF-A0A354IYF4-F1
#
_cell.length_a   1.000
_cell.length_b   1.000
_cell.length_c   1.000
_cell.angle_alpha   90.00
_cell.angle_beta   90.00
_cell.angle_gamma   90.00
#
_symmetry.space_group_name_H-M   'P 1'
#
loop_
_entity.id
_entity.type
_entity.pdbx_description
1 polymer ?
#
loop_
_entity_poly.entity_id
_entity_poly.type
_entity_poly.pdbx_seq_one_letter_code
_entity_poly.pdbx_strand_id
1 'polypeptide(L)'
;SGCWRCVYGCPYGAKWTARDFIDEACRAGTQLVDRARVLRVLVQDGRAAGVEVDMQGSVRTISAPIVVLAGGGIGSPRILHASGLGPRRVPFFSDPVVAVMGTVDDIDGGAEVPMAAGLHLHDEGVALADLTLPQPMYAAFAAQVGRVDRLFAHRRTLSMMVKIRDEIGGSVGPRWADKTLQASDRRKLAHGVAMAKAILREAGAHHIFKSWHFAAHPGGSVRIGEG
;
A
#
# COMPACT_ATOMS: atom_id res chain seq x y z
N SER A 1 0.86 -13.28 -25.44
CA SER A 1 0.85 -14.09 -24.19
C SER A 1 1.55 -13.29 -23.11
N GLY A 2 0.82 -12.68 -22.19
CA GLY A 2 1.40 -11.96 -21.05
C GLY A 2 0.48 -12.08 -19.84
N CYS A 3 1.03 -12.49 -18.70
CA CYS A 3 0.29 -12.50 -17.43
C CYS A 3 0.24 -11.07 -16.87
N TRP A 4 -0.96 -10.52 -16.67
CA TRP A 4 -1.20 -9.18 -16.11
C TRP A 4 -1.71 -9.20 -14.66
N ARG A 5 -1.80 -10.39 -14.07
CA ARG A 5 -2.45 -10.64 -12.76
C ARG A 5 -1.59 -10.24 -11.56
N CYS A 6 -0.56 -9.41 -11.74
CA CYS A 6 0.43 -9.05 -10.72
C CYS A 6 -0.19 -8.47 -9.44
N VAL A 7 -1.33 -7.79 -9.56
CA VAL A 7 -2.09 -7.20 -8.43
C VAL A 7 -2.80 -8.27 -7.59
N TYR A 8 -3.15 -9.42 -8.19
CA TYR A 8 -3.83 -10.53 -7.53
C TYR A 8 -2.87 -11.56 -6.91
N GLY A 9 -1.56 -11.31 -6.99
CA GLY A 9 -0.53 -12.31 -6.75
C GLY A 9 -0.18 -13.05 -8.04
N CYS A 10 1.11 -13.33 -8.23
CA CYS A 10 1.59 -13.99 -9.44
C CYS A 10 1.31 -15.50 -9.37
N PRO A 11 0.49 -16.07 -10.29
CA PRO A 11 0.19 -17.50 -10.28
C PRO A 11 1.33 -18.35 -10.88
N TYR A 12 2.31 -17.72 -11.53
CA TYR A 12 3.39 -18.39 -12.25
C TYR A 12 4.75 -18.29 -11.54
N GLY A 13 4.83 -17.61 -10.39
CA GLY A 13 6.11 -17.37 -9.71
C GLY A 13 7.07 -16.42 -10.44
N ALA A 14 6.62 -15.75 -11.51
CA ALA A 14 7.46 -14.85 -12.31
C ALA A 14 7.74 -13.49 -11.63
N LYS A 15 6.84 -13.04 -10.74
CA LYS A 15 7.04 -11.83 -9.93
C LYS A 15 7.67 -12.24 -8.61
N TRP A 16 8.86 -11.70 -8.34
CA TRP A 16 9.51 -11.86 -7.04
C TRP A 16 8.61 -11.36 -5.90
N THR A 17 8.57 -12.10 -4.80
CA THR A 17 7.87 -11.70 -3.57
C THR A 17 8.70 -12.01 -2.34
N ALA A 18 8.46 -11.32 -1.23
CA ALA A 18 9.12 -11.61 0.04
C ALA A 18 8.84 -13.03 0.59
N ARG A 19 7.90 -13.79 0.00
CA ARG A 19 7.67 -15.20 0.34
C ARG A 19 8.90 -16.07 0.03
N ASP A 20 9.66 -15.72 -1.00
CA ASP A 20 10.83 -16.47 -1.43
C ASP A 20 11.85 -16.58 -0.28
N PHE A 21 12.04 -15.49 0.49
CA PHE A 21 12.88 -15.50 1.71
C PHE A 21 12.30 -16.34 2.85
N ILE A 22 10.97 -16.40 2.99
CA ILE A 22 10.33 -17.26 3.99
C ILE A 22 10.51 -18.73 3.61
N ASP A 23 10.35 -19.07 2.32
CA ASP A 23 10.56 -20.43 1.81
C ASP A 23 12.02 -20.88 1.96
N GLU A 24 12.98 -19.98 1.72
CA GLU A 24 14.40 -20.20 2.02
C GLU A 24 14.64 -20.45 3.51
N ALA A 25 14.09 -19.60 4.38
CA ALA A 25 14.23 -19.75 5.83
C ALA A 25 13.63 -21.06 6.34
N CYS A 26 12.46 -21.48 5.82
CA CYS A 26 11.82 -22.75 6.14
C CYS A 26 12.67 -23.95 5.69
N ARG A 27 13.25 -23.89 4.48
CA ARG A 27 14.20 -24.92 4.00
C ARG A 27 15.45 -25.02 4.87
N ALA A 28 15.87 -23.91 5.48
CA ALA A 28 16.96 -23.88 6.45
C ALA A 28 16.56 -24.32 7.88
N GLY A 29 15.30 -24.74 8.10
CA GLY A 29 14.82 -25.27 9.38
C GLY A 29 14.00 -24.29 10.23
N THR A 30 13.66 -23.11 9.71
CA THR A 30 12.77 -22.15 10.42
C THR A 30 11.34 -22.70 10.49
N GLN A 31 10.68 -22.53 11.63
CA GLN A 31 9.26 -22.86 11.78
C GLN A 31 8.39 -21.67 11.43
N LEU A 32 7.56 -21.80 10.39
CA LEU A 32 6.51 -20.85 10.06
C LEU A 32 5.20 -21.25 10.73
N VAL A 33 4.67 -20.37 11.57
CA VAL A 33 3.35 -20.54 12.19
C VAL A 33 2.39 -19.50 11.61
N ASP A 34 1.47 -19.94 10.77
CA ASP A 34 0.43 -19.09 10.20
C ASP A 34 -0.76 -18.93 11.17
N ARG A 35 -1.67 -18.00 10.87
CA ARG A 35 -2.89 -17.76 11.66
C ARG A 35 -2.61 -17.55 13.17
N ALA A 36 -1.41 -17.06 13.50
CA ALA A 36 -0.98 -16.71 14.85
C ALA A 36 -0.83 -15.18 14.94
N ARG A 37 -1.82 -14.52 15.54
CA ARG A 37 -1.81 -13.06 15.70
C ARG A 37 -1.08 -12.69 16.98
N VAL A 38 0.08 -12.05 16.87
CA VAL A 38 0.78 -11.46 18.02
C VAL A 38 -0.08 -10.35 18.64
N LEU A 39 -0.34 -10.46 19.94
CA LEU A 39 -1.09 -9.48 20.73
C LEU A 39 -0.15 -8.46 21.39
N ARG A 40 0.93 -8.94 21.99
CA ARG A 40 1.95 -8.12 22.68
C ARG A 40 3.26 -8.91 22.85
N VAL A 41 4.34 -8.17 23.09
CA VAL A 41 5.63 -8.68 23.56
C VAL A 41 5.55 -8.87 25.07
N LEU A 42 6.07 -9.98 25.56
CA LEU A 42 6.27 -10.25 26.98
C LEU A 42 7.64 -9.69 27.39
N VAL A 43 7.69 -8.96 28.49
CA VAL A 43 8.92 -8.33 28.99
C VAL A 43 9.16 -8.80 30.42
N GLN A 44 10.37 -9.26 30.71
CA GLN A 44 10.83 -9.67 32.02
C GLN A 44 12.20 -9.02 32.28
N ASP A 45 12.36 -8.36 33.43
CA ASP A 45 13.61 -7.70 33.84
C ASP A 45 14.18 -6.74 32.76
N GLY A 46 13.28 -6.00 32.10
CA GLY A 46 13.62 -5.05 31.05
C GLY A 46 14.02 -5.69 29.70
N ARG A 47 13.87 -7.01 29.54
CA ARG A 47 14.21 -7.75 28.32
C ARG A 47 13.00 -8.45 27.74
N ALA A 48 12.97 -8.60 26.42
CA ALA A 48 11.96 -9.42 25.77
C ALA A 48 12.09 -10.89 26.24
N ALA A 49 10.97 -11.49 26.62
CA ALA A 49 10.86 -12.87 27.08
C ALA A 49 10.00 -13.75 26.15
N GLY A 50 9.39 -13.14 25.13
CA GLY A 50 8.54 -13.84 24.18
C GLY A 50 7.40 -12.98 23.68
N VAL A 51 6.35 -13.64 23.18
CA VAL A 51 5.12 -13.01 22.70
C VAL A 51 3.89 -13.76 23.18
N GLU A 52 2.82 -13.00 23.40
CA GLU A 52 1.47 -13.53 23.55
C GLU A 52 0.81 -13.53 22.18
N VAL A 53 0.26 -14.68 21.77
CA VAL A 53 -0.35 -14.89 20.46
C VAL A 53 -1.78 -15.40 20.60
N ASP A 54 -2.68 -14.91 19.76
CA ASP A 54 -3.99 -15.50 19.52
C ASP A 54 -3.89 -16.47 18.34
N MET A 55 -4.13 -17.75 18.61
CA MET A 55 -4.21 -18.81 17.61
C MET A 55 -5.64 -19.35 17.59
N GLN A 56 -6.43 -18.89 16.61
CA GLN A 56 -7.81 -19.34 16.41
C GLN A 56 -8.71 -19.16 17.65
N GLY A 57 -8.57 -18.05 18.36
CA GLY A 57 -9.33 -17.72 19.57
C GLY A 57 -8.72 -18.25 20.88
N SER A 58 -7.62 -19.01 20.80
CA SER A 58 -6.88 -19.48 21.97
C SER A 58 -5.61 -18.65 22.17
N VAL A 59 -5.51 -18.01 23.33
CA VAL A 59 -4.32 -17.24 23.70
C VAL A 59 -3.23 -18.19 24.19
N ARG A 60 -2.04 -18.08 23.60
CA ARG A 60 -0.85 -18.85 23.97
C ARG A 60 0.37 -17.95 24.12
N THR A 61 1.36 -18.45 24.86
CA THR A 61 2.66 -17.79 24.99
C THR A 61 3.70 -18.55 24.17
N ILE A 62 4.53 -17.81 23.43
CA ILE A 62 5.72 -18.32 22.77
C ILE A 62 6.92 -17.61 23.41
N SER A 63 7.74 -18.35 24.16
CA SER A 63 8.94 -17.82 24.81
C SER A 63 10.07 -17.65 23.81
N ALA A 64 10.74 -16.51 23.85
CA ALA A 64 11.91 -16.24 23.01
C ALA A 64 12.80 -15.17 23.67
N PRO A 65 14.13 -15.33 23.67
CA PRO A 65 15.06 -14.35 24.22
C PRO A 65 15.24 -13.12 23.31
N ILE A 66 14.86 -13.23 22.04
CA ILE A 66 14.94 -12.17 21.04
C ILE A 66 13.61 -12.12 20.29
N VAL A 67 13.05 -10.93 20.16
CA VAL A 67 11.80 -10.68 19.43
C VAL A 67 12.05 -9.57 18.40
N VAL A 68 11.77 -9.87 17.13
CA VAL A 68 11.87 -8.91 16.02
C VAL A 68 10.46 -8.58 15.54
N LEU A 69 10.05 -7.31 15.62
CA LEU A 69 8.74 -6.87 15.15
C LEU A 69 8.75 -6.50 13.67
N ALA A 70 8.14 -7.35 12.84
CA ALA A 70 7.99 -7.16 11.41
C ALA A 70 6.52 -6.95 10.97
N GLY A 71 5.69 -6.36 11.84
CA GLY A 71 4.25 -6.12 11.57
C GLY A 71 3.94 -4.94 10.64
N GLY A 72 4.94 -4.41 9.93
CA GLY A 72 4.81 -3.24 9.05
C GLY A 72 4.48 -1.93 9.78
N GLY A 73 4.22 -0.87 9.01
CA GLY A 73 3.98 0.48 9.54
C GLY A 73 2.69 0.64 10.36
N ILE A 74 1.86 -0.40 10.48
CA ILE A 74 0.63 -0.38 11.29
C ILE A 74 0.70 -1.43 12.42
N GLY A 75 1.14 -2.65 12.14
CA GLY A 75 1.15 -3.73 13.12
C GLY A 75 2.23 -3.55 14.18
N SER A 76 3.46 -3.22 13.78
CA SER A 76 4.57 -3.02 14.72
C SER A 76 4.28 -1.94 15.79
N PRO A 77 3.85 -0.70 15.45
CA PRO A 77 3.56 0.29 16.49
C PRO A 77 2.38 -0.11 17.39
N ARG A 78 1.41 -0.87 16.89
CA ARG A 78 0.31 -1.39 17.72
C ARG A 78 0.78 -2.44 18.72
N ILE A 79 1.66 -3.34 18.31
CA ILE A 79 2.26 -4.34 19.20
C ILE A 79 3.11 -3.63 20.26
N LEU A 80 3.95 -2.66 19.87
CA LEU A 80 4.73 -1.86 20.84
C LEU A 80 3.84 -1.18 21.87
N HIS A 81 2.78 -0.50 21.43
CA HIS A 81 1.80 0.10 22.34
C HIS A 81 1.15 -0.93 23.27
N ALA A 82 0.65 -2.05 22.73
CA ALA A 82 0.01 -3.11 23.52
C ALA A 82 0.97 -3.79 24.52
N SER A 83 2.28 -3.67 24.28
CA SER A 83 3.35 -4.17 25.16
C SER A 83 3.80 -3.15 26.21
N GLY A 84 3.25 -1.92 26.19
CA GLY A 84 3.74 -0.81 27.03
C GLY A 84 5.11 -0.26 26.60
N LEU A 85 5.59 -0.61 25.40
CA LEU A 85 6.90 -0.26 24.85
C LEU A 85 6.85 0.88 23.83
N GLY A 86 5.68 1.47 23.61
CA GLY A 86 5.50 2.54 22.64
C GLY A 86 4.29 3.41 22.97
N PRO A 87 4.26 4.64 22.43
CA PRO A 87 3.15 5.55 22.64
C PRO A 87 1.86 4.99 22.03
N ARG A 88 0.72 5.42 22.59
CA ARG A 88 -0.61 4.96 22.15
C ARG A 88 -0.94 5.33 20.70
N ARG A 89 -0.34 6.41 20.20
CA ARG A 89 -0.53 6.94 18.86
C ARG A 89 0.82 7.38 18.33
N VAL A 90 1.09 7.05 17.08
CA VAL A 90 2.31 7.46 16.36
C VAL A 90 1.94 8.07 15.02
N PRO A 91 2.60 9.15 14.59
CA PRO A 91 2.41 9.68 13.25
C PRO A 91 3.04 8.74 12.22
N PHE A 92 2.62 8.84 10.96
CA PHE A 92 3.12 7.99 9.88
C PHE A 92 2.98 8.69 8.52
N PHE A 93 3.63 8.17 7.48
CA PHE A 93 3.38 8.52 6.08
C PHE A 93 2.65 7.35 5.38
N SER A 94 1.96 7.61 4.26
CA SER A 94 1.15 6.57 3.59
C SER A 94 1.30 6.49 2.07
N ASP A 95 2.05 7.41 1.45
CA ASP A 95 2.18 7.54 0.00
C ASP A 95 0.80 7.54 -0.70
N PRO A 96 -0.04 8.57 -0.51
CA PRO A 96 -1.37 8.58 -1.08
C PRO A 96 -1.31 8.63 -2.62
N VAL A 97 -2.24 7.89 -3.22
CA VAL A 97 -2.31 7.65 -4.66
C VAL A 97 -3.66 8.10 -5.22
N VAL A 98 -3.66 8.66 -6.43
CA VAL A 98 -4.86 8.86 -7.25
C VAL A 98 -4.65 8.17 -8.60
N ALA A 99 -5.66 7.46 -9.09
CA ALA A 99 -5.69 6.99 -10.47
C ALA A 99 -6.32 8.06 -11.37
N VAL A 100 -5.68 8.39 -12.48
CA VAL A 100 -6.21 9.28 -13.53
C VAL A 100 -6.43 8.43 -14.78
N MET A 101 -7.65 8.43 -15.30
CA MET A 101 -8.11 7.51 -16.34
C MET A 101 -8.68 8.29 -17.52
N GLY A 102 -8.42 7.84 -18.74
CA GLY A 102 -8.94 8.43 -19.97
C GLY A 102 -9.19 7.38 -21.05
N THR A 103 -10.25 7.56 -21.84
CA THR A 103 -10.64 6.64 -22.92
C THR A 103 -9.86 6.95 -24.19
N VAL A 104 -9.39 5.93 -24.92
CA VAL A 104 -8.81 6.03 -26.26
C VAL A 104 -9.52 5.04 -27.21
N ASP A 105 -9.52 5.32 -28.51
CA ASP A 105 -10.38 4.60 -29.45
C ASP A 105 -9.73 3.37 -30.10
N ASP A 106 -8.40 3.30 -30.09
CA ASP A 106 -7.60 2.41 -30.92
C ASP A 106 -6.90 1.29 -30.13
N ILE A 107 -7.32 1.04 -28.88
CA ILE A 107 -6.76 -0.03 -28.05
C ILE A 107 -7.80 -1.06 -27.62
N ASP A 108 -7.29 -2.26 -27.32
CA ASP A 108 -7.99 -3.34 -26.65
C ASP A 108 -7.21 -3.79 -25.41
N GLY A 109 -7.15 -2.91 -24.41
CA GLY A 109 -6.32 -3.00 -23.22
C GLY A 109 -7.01 -3.61 -21.99
N GLY A 110 -6.52 -3.22 -20.81
CA GLY A 110 -7.00 -3.72 -19.51
C GLY A 110 -6.28 -4.98 -19.00
N ALA A 111 -5.24 -5.43 -19.70
CA ALA A 111 -4.52 -6.68 -19.45
C ALA A 111 -2.99 -6.49 -19.58
N GLU A 112 -2.42 -5.62 -18.76
CA GLU A 112 -1.00 -5.24 -18.80
C GLU A 112 -0.34 -5.32 -17.42
N VAL A 113 0.99 -5.39 -17.38
CA VAL A 113 1.76 -5.30 -16.14
C VAL A 113 1.78 -3.83 -15.71
N PRO A 114 1.20 -3.44 -14.55
CA PRO A 114 1.16 -2.04 -14.14
C PRO A 114 2.52 -1.58 -13.61
N MET A 115 2.75 -0.27 -13.66
CA MET A 115 3.97 0.41 -13.20
C MET A 115 5.23 -0.08 -13.93
N ALA A 116 5.10 -0.38 -15.22
CA ALA A 116 6.20 -0.75 -16.09
C ALA A 116 7.05 0.47 -16.53
N ALA A 117 6.44 1.66 -16.57
CA ALA A 117 7.08 2.92 -16.93
C ALA A 117 6.57 4.06 -16.03
N GLY A 118 7.45 4.99 -15.69
CA GLY A 118 7.08 6.08 -14.81
C GLY A 118 8.10 7.21 -14.77
N LEU A 119 7.70 8.28 -14.08
CA LEU A 119 8.48 9.49 -13.85
C LEU A 119 8.53 9.75 -12.35
N HIS A 120 9.74 9.99 -11.83
CA HIS A 120 9.97 10.32 -10.43
C HIS A 120 10.53 11.73 -10.30
N LEU A 121 9.71 12.66 -9.82
CA LEU A 121 10.09 14.04 -9.53
C LEU A 121 10.43 14.13 -8.04
N HIS A 122 11.65 13.73 -7.69
CA HIS A 122 12.08 13.58 -6.30
C HIS A 122 11.99 14.89 -5.50
N ASP A 123 12.39 16.02 -6.11
CA ASP A 123 12.39 17.34 -5.48
C ASP A 123 10.96 17.87 -5.24
N GLU A 124 10.02 17.49 -6.10
CA GLU A 124 8.62 17.87 -6.00
C GLU A 124 7.81 16.90 -5.12
N GLY A 125 8.37 15.72 -4.83
CA GLY A 125 7.71 14.67 -4.08
C GLY A 125 6.53 14.06 -4.83
N VAL A 126 6.60 13.98 -6.17
CA VAL A 126 5.55 13.42 -7.03
C VAL A 126 6.14 12.29 -7.88
N ALA A 127 5.39 11.20 -8.03
CA ALA A 127 5.70 10.12 -8.95
C ALA A 127 4.48 9.79 -9.81
N LEU A 128 4.71 9.59 -11.10
CA LEU A 128 3.72 9.11 -12.05
C LEU A 128 4.15 7.75 -12.58
N ALA A 129 3.20 6.87 -12.82
CA ALA A 129 3.46 5.59 -13.49
C ALA A 129 2.23 5.16 -14.27
N ASP A 130 2.39 4.30 -15.28
CA ASP A 130 1.25 3.57 -15.83
C ASP A 130 0.58 2.72 -14.74
N LEU A 131 -0.74 2.60 -14.80
CA LEU A 131 -1.51 1.88 -13.80
C LEU A 131 -2.70 1.18 -14.44
N THR A 132 -2.45 0.00 -15.01
CA THR A 132 -3.53 -0.85 -15.50
C THR A 132 -4.30 -1.43 -14.31
N LEU A 133 -5.47 -0.85 -14.06
CA LEU A 133 -6.37 -1.26 -12.98
C LEU A 133 -7.12 -2.54 -13.38
N PRO A 134 -7.26 -3.51 -12.48
CA PRO A 134 -8.18 -4.61 -12.72
C PRO A 134 -9.61 -4.12 -12.92
N GLN A 135 -10.37 -4.78 -13.80
CA GLN A 135 -11.71 -4.32 -14.20
C GLN A 135 -12.66 -4.00 -13.02
N PRO A 136 -12.76 -4.83 -11.96
CA PRO A 136 -13.63 -4.51 -10.82
C PRO A 136 -13.19 -3.23 -10.09
N MET A 137 -11.88 -3.00 -9.98
CA MET A 137 -11.32 -1.81 -9.33
C MET A 137 -11.55 -0.55 -10.17
N TYR A 138 -11.37 -0.65 -11.49
CA TYR A 138 -11.71 0.43 -12.42
C TYR A 138 -13.19 0.82 -12.30
N ALA A 139 -14.10 -0.15 -12.35
CA ALA A 139 -15.54 0.10 -12.25
C ALA A 139 -15.91 0.74 -10.91
N ALA A 140 -15.32 0.26 -9.80
CA ALA A 140 -15.53 0.86 -8.48
C ALA A 140 -15.05 2.32 -8.42
N PHE A 141 -13.88 2.63 -9.01
CA PHE A 141 -13.36 3.99 -9.06
C PHE A 141 -14.19 4.91 -9.94
N ALA A 142 -14.68 4.43 -11.09
CA ALA A 142 -15.61 5.19 -11.93
C ALA A 142 -16.93 5.47 -11.19
N ALA A 143 -17.53 4.46 -10.56
CA ALA A 143 -18.74 4.60 -9.77
C ALA A 143 -18.57 5.59 -8.59
N GLN A 144 -17.45 5.49 -7.87
CA GLN A 144 -17.13 6.35 -6.72
C GLN A 144 -17.19 7.86 -7.06
N VAL A 145 -16.84 8.21 -8.30
CA VAL A 145 -16.84 9.61 -8.77
C VAL A 145 -18.02 9.93 -9.70
N GLY A 146 -19.03 9.07 -9.73
CA GLY A 146 -20.27 9.28 -10.50
C GLY A 146 -20.12 9.08 -12.01
N ARG A 147 -19.01 8.53 -12.50
CA ARG A 147 -18.78 8.23 -13.93
C ARG A 147 -19.41 6.90 -14.34
N VAL A 148 -20.72 6.78 -14.11
CA VAL A 148 -21.50 5.59 -14.50
C VAL A 148 -21.48 5.35 -16.01
N ASP A 149 -21.33 6.44 -16.79
CA ASP A 149 -21.17 6.43 -18.24
C ASP A 149 -19.87 5.72 -18.71
N ARG A 150 -18.93 5.46 -17.80
CA ARG A 150 -17.64 4.83 -18.09
C ARG A 150 -17.44 3.44 -17.52
N LEU A 151 -18.43 2.86 -16.83
CA LEU A 151 -18.28 1.55 -16.15
C LEU A 151 -17.81 0.42 -17.09
N PHE A 152 -18.19 0.49 -18.36
CA PHE A 152 -17.86 -0.53 -19.36
C PHE A 152 -16.72 -0.12 -20.31
N ALA A 153 -16.07 1.02 -20.08
CA ALA A 153 -15.01 1.54 -20.94
C ALA A 153 -13.60 1.00 -20.62
N HIS A 154 -13.48 0.03 -19.69
CA HIS A 154 -12.20 -0.47 -19.16
C HIS A 154 -11.18 -0.87 -20.22
N ARG A 155 -11.59 -1.66 -21.23
CA ARG A 155 -10.72 -2.14 -22.32
C ARG A 155 -10.17 -1.02 -23.18
N ARG A 156 -10.82 0.14 -23.18
CA ARG A 156 -10.43 1.32 -23.97
C ARG A 156 -9.86 2.43 -23.10
N THR A 157 -9.36 2.11 -21.91
CA THR A 157 -8.92 3.12 -20.95
C THR A 157 -7.44 3.01 -20.66
N LEU A 158 -6.73 4.13 -20.88
CA LEU A 158 -5.41 4.37 -20.32
C LEU A 158 -5.56 4.89 -18.89
N SER A 159 -4.70 4.44 -17.99
CA SER A 159 -4.74 4.82 -16.59
C SER A 159 -3.33 5.09 -16.07
N MET A 160 -3.18 6.18 -15.34
CA MET A 160 -1.94 6.63 -14.74
C MET A 160 -2.10 6.76 -13.23
N MET A 161 -1.12 6.25 -12.49
CA MET A 161 -0.93 6.53 -11.08
C MET A 161 -0.34 7.93 -10.90
N VAL A 162 -0.88 8.67 -9.94
CA VAL A 162 -0.22 9.82 -9.33
C VAL A 162 -0.01 9.50 -7.85
N LYS A 163 1.24 9.33 -7.45
CA LYS A 163 1.66 9.08 -6.06
C LYS A 163 2.44 10.27 -5.55
N ILE A 164 2.30 10.61 -4.27
CA ILE A 164 3.07 11.69 -3.66
C ILE A 164 3.81 11.21 -2.41
N ARG A 165 4.91 11.90 -2.10
CA ARG A 165 5.52 11.89 -0.76
C ARG A 165 4.70 12.80 0.14
N ASP A 166 3.86 12.20 0.97
CA ASP A 166 3.06 12.93 1.94
C ASP A 166 3.86 13.35 3.17
N GLU A 167 3.35 14.36 3.87
CA GLU A 167 3.89 14.76 5.17
C GLU A 167 3.63 13.69 6.24
N ILE A 168 4.60 13.49 7.13
CA ILE A 168 4.38 12.67 8.33
C ILE A 168 3.31 13.35 9.20
N GLY A 169 2.27 12.60 9.54
CA GLY A 169 1.13 13.12 10.29
C GLY A 169 0.02 12.09 10.43
N GLY A 170 -1.14 12.53 10.93
CA GLY A 170 -2.21 11.62 11.36
C GLY A 170 -1.77 10.74 12.52
N SER A 171 -2.45 9.61 12.73
CA SER A 171 -2.02 8.66 13.73
C SER A 171 -2.35 7.20 13.41
N VAL A 172 -1.40 6.31 13.68
CA VAL A 172 -1.70 4.89 13.90
C VAL A 172 -2.05 4.73 15.38
N GLY A 173 -3.32 4.51 15.67
CA GLY A 173 -3.82 4.20 17.00
C GLY A 173 -4.06 2.69 17.21
N PRO A 174 -4.58 2.32 18.39
CA PRO A 174 -4.74 0.90 18.78
C PRO A 174 -5.74 0.13 17.91
N ARG A 175 -6.76 0.84 17.38
CA ARG A 175 -7.85 0.24 16.57
C ARG A 175 -7.91 0.79 15.16
N TRP A 176 -7.68 2.09 15.00
CA TRP A 176 -7.82 2.82 13.75
C TRP A 176 -6.50 3.48 13.35
N ALA A 177 -6.30 3.64 12.05
CA ALA A 177 -5.30 4.55 11.51
C ALA A 177 -6.07 5.72 10.87
N ASP A 178 -5.73 6.94 11.28
CA ASP A 178 -6.28 8.16 10.70
C ASP A 178 -5.20 8.89 9.92
N LYS A 179 -5.51 9.27 8.68
CA LYS A 179 -4.59 10.01 7.83
C LYS A 179 -5.34 11.10 7.09
N THR A 180 -5.27 12.30 7.63
CA THR A 180 -5.80 13.49 6.98
C THR A 180 -4.71 14.12 6.11
N LEU A 181 -4.97 14.22 4.81
CA LEU A 181 -4.07 14.87 3.87
C LEU A 181 -3.93 16.36 4.18
N GLN A 182 -2.68 16.80 4.35
CA GLN A 182 -2.31 18.17 4.65
C GLN A 182 -2.40 19.05 3.40
N ALA A 183 -2.26 20.37 3.58
CA ALA A 183 -2.34 21.32 2.46
C ALA A 183 -1.24 21.08 1.41
N SER A 184 -0.01 20.75 1.83
CA SER A 184 1.09 20.37 0.94
C SER A 184 0.76 19.11 0.14
N ASP A 185 0.23 18.08 0.78
CA ASP A 185 -0.19 16.84 0.12
C ASP A 185 -1.22 17.10 -0.98
N ARG A 186 -2.23 17.92 -0.68
CA ARG A 186 -3.29 18.29 -1.64
C ARG A 186 -2.72 19.05 -2.84
N ARG A 187 -1.74 19.95 -2.62
CA ARG A 187 -1.06 20.67 -3.71
C ARG A 187 -0.25 19.71 -4.59
N LYS A 188 0.54 18.81 -3.99
CA LYS A 188 1.32 17.80 -4.73
C LYS A 188 0.40 16.89 -5.57
N LEU A 189 -0.71 16.42 -5.00
CA LEU A 189 -1.70 15.61 -5.74
C LEU A 189 -2.35 16.40 -6.87
N ALA A 190 -2.76 17.65 -6.63
CA ALA A 190 -3.33 18.49 -7.68
C ALA A 190 -2.35 18.72 -8.83
N HIS A 191 -1.08 18.97 -8.51
CA HIS A 191 -0.01 19.12 -9.48
C HIS A 191 0.19 17.85 -10.32
N GLY A 192 0.39 16.68 -9.68
CA GLY A 192 0.57 15.43 -10.39
C GLY A 192 -0.66 15.00 -11.21
N VAL A 193 -1.88 15.28 -10.73
CA VAL A 193 -3.12 15.06 -11.50
C VAL A 193 -3.18 15.94 -12.74
N ALA A 194 -2.74 17.20 -12.66
CA ALA A 194 -2.68 18.09 -13.81
C ALA A 194 -1.72 17.55 -14.88
N MET A 195 -0.54 17.08 -14.46
CA MET A 195 0.43 16.43 -15.36
C MET A 195 -0.13 15.16 -16.00
N ALA A 196 -0.69 14.24 -15.21
CA ALA A 196 -1.26 13.00 -15.73
C ALA A 196 -2.38 13.25 -16.74
N LYS A 197 -3.23 14.26 -16.50
CA LYS A 197 -4.25 14.67 -17.47
C LYS A 197 -3.65 15.22 -18.76
N ALA A 198 -2.54 15.98 -18.68
CA ALA A 198 -1.87 16.50 -19.87
C ALA A 198 -1.28 15.37 -20.72
N ILE A 199 -0.59 14.41 -20.07
CA ILE A 199 -0.02 13.23 -20.73
C ILE A 199 -1.12 12.40 -21.40
N LEU A 200 -2.22 12.13 -20.69
CA LEU A 200 -3.35 11.38 -21.26
C LEU A 200 -3.97 12.08 -22.46
N ARG A 201 -4.11 13.42 -22.43
CA ARG A 201 -4.61 14.17 -23.59
C ARG A 201 -3.68 14.06 -24.80
N GLU A 202 -2.37 14.19 -24.57
CA GLU A 202 -1.37 14.04 -25.63
C GLU A 202 -1.39 12.63 -26.24
N ALA A 203 -1.68 11.62 -25.41
CA ALA A 203 -1.92 10.24 -25.85
C ALA A 203 -3.27 10.03 -26.56
N GLY A 204 -4.02 11.09 -26.89
CA GLY A 204 -5.32 11.00 -27.57
C GLY A 204 -6.50 10.65 -26.65
N ALA A 205 -6.30 10.63 -25.32
CA ALA A 205 -7.37 10.23 -24.41
C ALA A 205 -8.42 11.32 -24.24
N HIS A 206 -9.67 10.90 -24.23
CA HIS A 206 -10.86 11.72 -23.98
C HIS A 206 -11.63 11.18 -22.76
N HIS A 207 -12.71 11.86 -22.36
CA HIS A 207 -13.50 11.50 -21.17
C HIS A 207 -12.69 11.41 -19.85
N ILE A 208 -11.59 12.14 -19.71
CA ILE A 208 -10.62 11.98 -18.62
C ILE A 208 -11.23 12.28 -17.24
N PHE A 209 -11.03 11.38 -16.28
CA PHE A 209 -11.46 11.52 -14.88
C PHE A 209 -10.40 10.98 -13.91
N LYS A 210 -10.64 11.15 -12.61
CA LYS A 210 -9.75 10.64 -11.56
C LYS A 210 -10.55 9.95 -10.47
N SER A 211 -9.95 8.98 -9.79
CA SER A 211 -10.51 8.38 -8.58
C SER A 211 -10.44 9.36 -7.39
N TRP A 212 -11.03 8.98 -6.25
CA TRP A 212 -10.58 9.52 -4.97
C TRP A 212 -9.18 8.99 -4.63
N HIS A 213 -8.56 9.60 -3.64
CA HIS A 213 -7.25 9.13 -3.18
C HIS A 213 -7.41 7.83 -2.37
N PHE A 214 -6.41 6.97 -2.43
CA PHE A 214 -6.28 5.78 -1.62
C PHE A 214 -4.85 5.67 -1.09
N ALA A 215 -4.68 5.04 0.07
CA ALA A 215 -3.37 4.86 0.70
C ALA A 215 -2.71 3.57 0.20
N ALA A 216 -1.39 3.58 0.07
CA ALA A 216 -0.65 2.44 -0.46
C ALA A 216 0.40 1.88 0.53
N HIS A 217 1.20 2.73 1.17
CA HIS A 217 2.38 2.28 1.90
C HIS A 217 2.52 2.97 3.27
N PRO A 218 1.86 2.45 4.33
CA PRO A 218 2.04 3.00 5.67
C PRO A 218 3.47 2.75 6.19
N GLY A 219 4.17 3.81 6.59
CA GLY A 219 5.53 3.74 7.09
C GLY A 219 5.90 4.90 8.03
N GLY A 220 7.10 4.85 8.61
CA GLY A 220 7.60 5.92 9.50
C GLY A 220 6.90 6.00 10.87
N SER A 221 6.20 4.95 11.27
CA SER A 221 5.49 4.88 12.57
C SER A 221 6.34 4.35 13.72
N VAL A 222 7.48 3.72 13.41
CA VAL A 222 8.55 3.36 14.36
C VAL A 222 9.85 3.83 13.71
N ARG A 223 10.29 5.06 14.01
CA ARG A 223 11.39 5.72 13.32
C ARG A 223 12.73 5.35 13.94
N ILE A 224 13.70 5.06 13.09
CA ILE A 224 15.09 4.82 13.52
C ILE A 224 15.65 6.14 14.04
N GLY A 225 16.26 6.11 15.22
CA GLY A 225 16.88 7.29 15.85
C GLY A 225 15.93 8.22 16.61
N GLU A 226 14.65 7.87 16.73
CA GLU A 226 13.65 8.68 17.45
C GLU A 226 13.03 7.93 18.66
N GLY A 227 13.86 7.20 19.42
CA GLY A 227 13.44 6.43 20.59
C GLY A 227 14.23 6.78 21.84
#